data_AF-A0A8S2YC00-F1
#
_entry.id   AF-A0A8S2YC00-F1
#
_cell.length_a   1.000
_cell.length_b   1.000
_cell.length_c   1.000
_cell.angle_alpha   90.00
_cell.angle_beta   90.00
_cell.angle_gamma   90.00
#
_symmetry.space_group_name_H-M   'P 1'
#
loop_
_entity.id
_entity.type
_entity.pdbx_description
1 polymer ?
#
loop_
_entity_poly.entity_id
_entity_poly.type
_entity_poly.pdbx_seq_one_letter_code
_entity_poly.pdbx_strand_id
1 'polypeptide(L)'
;MVQDKVKHEPFSSYSSNKHAALSAAHILKEQIRVVSGCSSNILSSIGIIFLNKYIFSHCHIKTMTLTAIQMIFTSFGLVICLQMNTFVRKKVSLMKVLPLAISFCAFVVFTNLSLEYNTIGTYQLFKVLTTPVVAVLSWQYYRIHYSRTVIATLIPVVIGVCTHSVNDIKLTLFGTAVASVGVISASLYQVWIAERVKELEMNSQQLLFYQAPLSAVLLMPFIFFMEELPTYTTYEEKQTAFAAILASGIVAFAVNLSVYWVIKNT
;
A
#
# COMPACT_ATOMS: atom_id res chain seq x y z
N MET A 1 25.21 76.49 -17.12
CA MET A 1 25.15 75.93 -15.75
C MET A 1 23.69 75.60 -15.48
N VAL A 2 23.17 74.49 -16.00
CA VAL A 2 23.15 73.12 -15.42
C VAL A 2 22.25 73.04 -14.18
N GLN A 3 21.04 72.50 -14.36
CA GLN A 3 20.30 71.73 -13.37
C GLN A 3 20.01 70.36 -13.98
N ASP A 4 20.62 69.30 -13.42
CA ASP A 4 20.24 67.91 -13.68
C ASP A 4 19.51 67.35 -12.46
N LYS A 5 18.23 67.03 -12.64
CA LYS A 5 17.42 66.26 -11.68
C LYS A 5 17.61 64.78 -11.96
N VAL A 6 18.43 64.11 -11.15
CA VAL A 6 18.45 62.63 -11.11
C VAL A 6 17.27 62.15 -10.27
N LYS A 7 16.28 61.58 -10.95
CA LYS A 7 15.09 60.94 -10.39
C LYS A 7 15.48 59.54 -9.89
N HIS A 8 15.62 59.37 -8.57
CA HIS A 8 15.76 58.05 -7.96
C HIS A 8 14.39 57.35 -7.89
N GLU A 9 14.14 56.41 -8.79
CA GLU A 9 13.04 55.42 -8.72
C GLU A 9 13.57 54.04 -8.27
N PRO A 10 12.69 53.10 -7.84
CA PRO A 10 12.89 52.26 -6.66
C PRO A 10 13.54 50.91 -6.97
N PHE A 11 14.86 50.81 -6.79
CA PHE A 11 15.59 49.55 -7.01
C PHE A 11 15.26 48.44 -6.00
N SER A 12 14.75 48.80 -4.81
CA SER A 12 14.45 47.85 -3.71
C SER A 12 13.15 47.05 -3.94
N SER A 13 12.10 47.67 -4.48
CA SER A 13 10.79 47.02 -4.70
C SER A 13 10.84 46.00 -5.85
N TYR A 14 11.63 46.29 -6.89
CA TYR A 14 11.78 45.41 -8.06
C TYR A 14 12.51 44.09 -7.73
N SER A 15 13.54 44.15 -6.89
CA SER A 15 14.26 42.96 -6.40
C SER A 15 13.38 42.08 -5.51
N SER A 16 12.62 42.71 -4.59
CA SER A 16 11.69 42.01 -3.69
C SER A 16 10.58 41.28 -4.44
N ASN A 17 10.02 41.90 -5.49
CA ASN A 17 8.97 41.27 -6.31
C ASN A 17 9.49 40.09 -7.13
N LYS A 18 10.75 40.16 -7.59
CA LYS A 18 11.40 39.08 -8.36
C LYS A 18 11.71 37.87 -7.47
N HIS A 19 12.17 38.11 -6.23
CA HIS A 19 12.36 37.06 -5.24
C HIS A 19 11.03 36.41 -4.80
N ALA A 20 9.97 37.20 -4.61
CA ALA A 20 8.64 36.68 -4.32
C ALA A 20 8.07 35.83 -5.49
N ALA A 21 8.24 36.28 -6.73
CA ALA A 21 7.82 35.54 -7.92
C ALA A 21 8.62 34.24 -8.13
N LEU A 22 9.93 34.24 -7.87
CA LEU A 22 10.77 33.03 -7.91
C LEU A 22 10.37 32.03 -6.82
N SER A 23 10.09 32.53 -5.61
CA SER A 23 9.61 31.70 -4.50
C SER A 23 8.24 31.08 -4.83
N ALA A 24 7.30 31.87 -5.35
CA ALA A 24 5.99 31.39 -5.78
C ALA A 24 6.09 30.37 -6.92
N ALA A 25 6.96 30.58 -7.91
CA ALA A 25 7.19 29.63 -9.00
C ALA A 25 7.84 28.33 -8.52
N HIS A 26 8.70 28.39 -7.50
CA HIS A 26 9.29 27.20 -6.88
C HIS A 26 8.24 26.38 -6.15
N ILE A 27 7.43 27.03 -5.31
CA ILE A 27 6.31 26.41 -4.58
C ILE A 27 5.32 25.79 -5.57
N LEU A 28 4.97 26.50 -6.65
CA LEU A 28 4.06 25.99 -7.67
C LEU A 28 4.61 24.73 -8.34
N LYS A 29 5.90 24.70 -8.70
CA LYS A 29 6.54 23.50 -9.29
C LYS A 29 6.53 22.31 -8.33
N GLU A 30 6.74 22.56 -7.04
CA GLU A 30 6.71 21.53 -6.01
C GLU A 30 5.29 20.98 -5.83
N GLN A 31 4.29 21.86 -5.71
CA GLN A 31 2.88 21.47 -5.63
C GLN A 31 2.42 20.68 -6.86
N ILE A 32 2.78 21.11 -8.07
CA ILE A 32 2.49 20.37 -9.31
C ILE A 32 3.08 18.96 -9.27
N ARG A 33 4.28 18.79 -8.70
CA ARG A 33 4.95 17.48 -8.59
C ARG A 33 4.28 16.57 -7.57
N VAL A 34 3.83 17.11 -6.44
CA VAL A 34 3.07 16.35 -5.44
C VAL A 34 1.72 15.94 -6.02
N VAL A 35 1.00 16.86 -6.65
CA VAL A 35 -0.30 16.61 -7.28
C VAL A 35 -0.18 15.57 -8.39
N SER A 36 0.87 15.62 -9.22
CA SER A 36 1.09 14.61 -10.26
C SER A 36 1.37 13.23 -9.68
N GLY A 37 2.22 13.15 -8.63
CA GLY A 37 2.47 11.91 -7.91
C GLY A 37 1.21 11.30 -7.30
N CYS A 38 0.40 12.12 -6.61
CA CYS A 38 -0.87 11.69 -6.03
C CYS A 38 -1.86 11.22 -7.11
N SER A 39 -1.94 11.94 -8.24
CA SER A 39 -2.80 11.57 -9.37
C SER A 39 -2.38 10.22 -9.98
N SER A 40 -1.08 10.01 -10.20
CA SER A 40 -0.55 8.72 -10.67
C SER A 40 -0.82 7.59 -9.69
N ASN A 41 -0.72 7.86 -8.37
CA ASN A 41 -1.05 6.88 -7.35
C ASN A 41 -2.54 6.50 -7.35
N ILE A 42 -3.44 7.49 -7.47
CA ILE A 42 -4.88 7.25 -7.54
C ILE A 42 -5.23 6.45 -8.80
N LEU A 43 -4.73 6.86 -9.97
CA LEU A 43 -5.01 6.19 -11.24
C LEU A 43 -4.50 4.74 -11.25
N SER A 44 -3.28 4.51 -10.77
CA SER A 44 -2.72 3.16 -10.68
C SER A 44 -3.46 2.30 -9.65
N SER A 45 -3.88 2.88 -8.52
CA SER A 45 -4.68 2.19 -7.49
C SER A 45 -6.07 1.80 -8.00
N ILE A 46 -6.72 2.66 -8.79
CA ILE A 46 -7.99 2.34 -9.44
C ILE A 46 -7.77 1.26 -10.50
N GLY A 47 -6.73 1.40 -11.32
CA GLY A 47 -6.37 0.46 -12.37
C GLY A 47 -6.13 -0.95 -11.83
N ILE A 48 -5.40 -1.09 -10.72
CA ILE A 48 -5.15 -2.41 -10.11
C ILE A 48 -6.44 -3.03 -9.56
N ILE A 49 -7.37 -2.23 -9.01
CA ILE A 49 -8.66 -2.74 -8.55
C ILE A 49 -9.47 -3.32 -9.70
N PHE A 50 -9.56 -2.59 -10.83
CA PHE A 50 -10.29 -3.07 -12.00
C PHE A 50 -9.62 -4.29 -12.64
N LEU A 51 -8.29 -4.31 -12.74
CA LEU A 51 -7.55 -5.46 -13.26
C LEU A 51 -7.72 -6.68 -12.37
N ASN A 52 -7.61 -6.54 -11.05
CA ASN A 52 -7.84 -7.63 -10.11
C ASN A 52 -9.26 -8.17 -10.26
N LYS A 53 -10.27 -7.29 -10.33
CA LYS A 53 -11.66 -7.69 -10.57
C LYS A 53 -11.83 -8.42 -11.90
N TYR A 54 -11.22 -7.91 -12.97
CA TYR A 54 -11.27 -8.53 -14.29
C TYR A 54 -10.66 -9.95 -14.26
N ILE A 55 -9.48 -10.09 -13.63
CA ILE A 55 -8.79 -11.37 -13.47
C ILE A 55 -9.62 -12.37 -12.67
N PHE A 56 -10.24 -11.93 -11.57
CA PHE A 56 -11.10 -12.78 -10.74
C PHE A 56 -12.33 -13.27 -11.51
N SER A 57 -12.93 -12.40 -12.34
CA SER A 57 -14.16 -12.71 -13.06
C SER A 57 -13.97 -13.45 -14.38
N HIS A 58 -12.89 -13.17 -15.15
CA HIS A 58 -12.69 -13.74 -16.49
C HIS A 58 -11.57 -14.76 -16.55
N CYS A 59 -10.52 -14.59 -15.74
CA CYS A 59 -9.37 -15.50 -15.73
C CYS A 59 -9.48 -16.56 -14.63
N HIS A 60 -10.41 -16.41 -13.69
CA HIS A 60 -10.62 -17.30 -12.54
C HIS A 60 -9.37 -17.56 -11.69
N ILE A 61 -8.41 -16.63 -11.70
CA ILE A 61 -7.22 -16.70 -10.84
C ILE A 61 -7.61 -16.24 -9.45
N LYS A 62 -7.32 -17.03 -8.42
CA LYS A 62 -7.65 -16.69 -7.04
C LYS A 62 -6.64 -15.68 -6.46
N THR A 63 -6.99 -15.10 -5.31
CA THR A 63 -6.31 -13.90 -4.78
C THR A 63 -4.89 -14.18 -4.28
N MET A 64 -4.60 -15.33 -3.68
CA MET A 64 -3.26 -15.64 -3.19
C MET A 64 -2.29 -15.83 -4.36
N THR A 65 -2.70 -16.55 -5.41
CA THR A 65 -1.96 -16.72 -6.66
C THR A 65 -1.68 -15.38 -7.31
N LEU A 66 -2.70 -14.53 -7.45
CA LEU A 66 -2.53 -13.18 -8.02
C LEU A 66 -1.56 -12.33 -7.19
N THR A 67 -1.67 -12.39 -5.86
CA THR A 67 -0.78 -11.64 -4.94
C THR A 67 0.67 -12.12 -5.06
N ALA A 68 0.91 -13.44 -5.13
CA ALA A 68 2.24 -13.99 -5.30
C ALA A 68 2.86 -13.55 -6.63
N ILE A 69 2.10 -13.59 -7.72
CA ILE A 69 2.57 -13.11 -9.03
C ILE A 69 2.88 -11.60 -8.99
N GLN A 70 1.99 -10.79 -8.41
CA GLN A 70 2.24 -9.35 -8.25
C GLN A 70 3.49 -9.05 -7.41
N MET A 71 3.76 -9.86 -6.38
CA MET A 71 5.00 -9.75 -5.59
C MET A 71 6.25 -10.14 -6.40
N ILE A 72 6.15 -11.15 -7.27
CA ILE A 72 7.24 -11.51 -8.20
C ILE A 72 7.51 -10.36 -9.16
N PHE A 73 6.48 -9.81 -9.82
CA PHE A 73 6.62 -8.67 -10.73
C PHE A 73 7.16 -7.43 -10.02
N THR A 74 6.69 -7.16 -8.80
CA THR A 74 7.20 -6.06 -7.97
C THR A 74 8.68 -6.27 -7.64
N SER A 75 9.10 -7.49 -7.31
CA SER A 75 10.51 -7.82 -7.08
C SER A 75 11.36 -7.56 -8.34
N PHE A 76 10.92 -8.02 -9.51
CA PHE A 76 11.61 -7.75 -10.77
C PHE A 76 11.69 -6.25 -11.08
N GLY A 77 10.58 -5.52 -10.95
CA GLY A 77 10.54 -4.08 -11.17
C GLY A 77 11.48 -3.31 -10.22
N LEU A 78 11.56 -3.72 -8.95
CA LEU A 78 12.49 -3.11 -8.00
C LEU A 78 13.95 -3.44 -8.29
N VAL A 79 14.27 -4.63 -8.83
CA VAL A 79 15.62 -4.96 -9.33
C VAL A 79 16.02 -4.03 -10.48
N ILE A 80 15.11 -3.77 -11.42
CA ILE A 80 15.35 -2.84 -12.53
C ILE A 80 15.56 -1.40 -11.99
N CYS A 81 14.74 -0.95 -11.05
CA CYS A 81 14.92 0.36 -10.40
C CYS A 81 16.26 0.49 -9.66
N LEU A 82 16.75 -0.60 -9.07
CA LEU A 82 18.07 -0.63 -8.43
C LEU A 82 19.18 -0.47 -9.48
N GLN A 83 19.08 -1.15 -10.62
CA GLN A 83 20.02 -1.00 -11.74
C GLN A 83 20.01 0.42 -12.32
N MET A 84 18.85 1.07 -12.35
CA MET A 84 18.70 2.47 -12.75
C MET A 84 19.12 3.48 -11.66
N ASN A 85 19.71 3.04 -10.55
CA ASN A 85 20.14 3.88 -9.41
C ASN A 85 19.01 4.77 -8.83
N THR A 86 17.74 4.32 -8.91
CA THR A 86 16.59 5.08 -8.39
C THR A 86 16.56 5.10 -6.85
N PHE A 87 17.14 4.09 -6.20
CA PHE A 87 17.34 4.01 -4.76
C PHE A 87 18.64 3.27 -4.44
N VAL A 88 19.25 3.57 -3.29
CA VAL A 88 20.46 2.89 -2.80
C VAL A 88 20.08 1.63 -2.04
N ARG A 89 20.71 0.48 -2.30
CA ARG A 89 20.45 -0.75 -1.54
C ARG A 89 21.14 -0.69 -0.17
N LYS A 90 20.37 -0.65 0.92
CA LYS A 90 20.89 -0.88 2.28
C LYS A 90 20.92 -2.38 2.56
N LYS A 91 22.09 -2.92 2.94
CA LYS A 91 22.22 -4.33 3.31
C LYS A 91 21.52 -4.57 4.64
N VAL A 92 20.48 -5.40 4.64
CA VAL A 92 19.76 -5.82 5.85
C VAL A 92 19.68 -7.34 5.88
N SER A 93 19.78 -7.90 7.08
CA SER A 93 19.58 -9.33 7.31
C SER A 93 18.13 -9.71 7.02
N LEU A 94 17.92 -10.73 6.18
CA LEU A 94 16.58 -11.23 5.84
C LEU A 94 15.78 -11.62 7.09
N MET A 95 16.44 -12.05 8.17
CA MET A 95 15.78 -12.39 9.44
C MET A 95 15.03 -11.21 10.06
N LYS A 96 15.41 -9.95 9.78
CA LYS A 96 14.69 -8.77 10.26
C LYS A 96 13.42 -8.48 9.44
N VAL A 97 13.40 -8.91 8.18
CA VAL A 97 12.28 -8.72 7.24
C VAL A 97 11.33 -9.91 7.23
N LEU A 98 11.80 -11.09 7.66
CA LEU A 98 11.03 -12.32 7.67
C LEU A 98 9.71 -12.21 8.47
N PRO A 99 9.66 -11.64 9.69
CA PRO A 99 8.40 -11.47 10.42
C PRO A 99 7.39 -10.61 9.65
N LEU A 100 7.88 -9.60 8.91
CA LEU A 100 7.05 -8.74 8.08
C LEU A 100 6.40 -9.52 6.94
N ALA A 101 7.20 -10.34 6.25
CA ALA A 101 6.71 -11.19 5.17
C ALA A 101 5.73 -12.26 5.69
N ILE A 102 5.98 -12.86 6.86
CA ILE A 102 5.08 -13.81 7.50
C ILE A 102 3.74 -13.15 7.84
N SER A 103 3.75 -11.98 8.49
CA SER A 103 2.50 -11.26 8.81
C SER A 103 1.75 -10.83 7.56
N PHE A 104 2.45 -10.43 6.49
CA PHE A 104 1.82 -10.14 5.21
C PHE A 104 1.15 -11.37 4.61
N CYS A 105 1.82 -12.52 4.57
CA CYS A 105 1.25 -13.75 4.04
C CYS A 105 0.08 -14.24 4.89
N ALA A 106 0.20 -14.22 6.21
CA ALA A 106 -0.89 -14.54 7.12
C ALA A 106 -2.10 -13.62 6.88
N PHE A 107 -1.87 -12.30 6.77
CA PHE A 107 -2.90 -11.34 6.42
C PHE A 107 -3.59 -11.73 5.11
N VAL A 108 -2.85 -11.99 4.04
CA VAL A 108 -3.40 -12.40 2.74
C VAL A 108 -4.22 -13.68 2.87
N VAL A 109 -3.68 -14.72 3.52
CA VAL A 109 -4.35 -16.03 3.66
C VAL A 109 -5.64 -15.90 4.46
N PHE A 110 -5.57 -15.37 5.69
CA PHE A 110 -6.74 -15.29 6.58
C PHE A 110 -7.79 -14.30 6.10
N THR A 111 -7.39 -13.23 5.41
CA THR A 111 -8.34 -12.29 4.80
C THR A 111 -9.12 -12.95 3.66
N ASN A 112 -8.44 -13.75 2.82
CA ASN A 112 -9.12 -14.51 1.78
C ASN A 112 -10.02 -15.61 2.35
N LEU A 113 -9.53 -16.33 3.35
CA LEU A 113 -10.33 -17.34 4.05
C LEU A 113 -11.57 -16.70 4.71
N SER A 114 -11.42 -15.51 5.31
CA SER A 114 -12.57 -14.77 5.86
C SER A 114 -13.60 -14.41 4.79
N LEU A 115 -13.19 -14.16 3.54
CA LEU A 115 -14.13 -13.85 2.45
C LEU A 115 -14.92 -15.09 2.01
N GLU A 116 -14.34 -16.28 2.19
CA GLU A 116 -14.97 -17.56 1.90
C GLU A 116 -16.00 -17.96 2.98
N TYR A 117 -15.67 -17.74 4.26
CA TYR A 117 -16.53 -18.18 5.37
C TYR A 117 -17.50 -17.11 5.91
N ASN A 118 -17.32 -15.83 5.55
CA ASN A 118 -18.19 -14.75 6.01
C ASN A 118 -18.86 -14.01 4.85
N THR A 119 -19.90 -13.25 5.16
CA THR A 119 -20.51 -12.32 4.21
C THR A 119 -19.51 -11.23 3.81
N ILE A 120 -19.67 -10.68 2.60
CA ILE A 120 -18.88 -9.53 2.13
C ILE A 120 -19.01 -8.34 3.10
N GLY A 121 -20.20 -8.13 3.68
CA GLY A 121 -20.44 -7.10 4.68
C GLY A 121 -19.62 -7.29 5.95
N THR A 122 -19.70 -8.48 6.55
CA THR A 122 -18.89 -8.82 7.74
C THR A 122 -17.39 -8.72 7.45
N TYR A 123 -16.93 -9.26 6.31
CA TYR A 123 -15.53 -9.12 5.87
C TYR A 123 -15.05 -7.66 5.83
N GLN A 124 -15.84 -6.74 5.27
CA GLN A 124 -15.49 -5.33 5.19
C GLN A 124 -15.40 -4.68 6.58
N LEU A 125 -16.30 -5.04 7.48
CA LEU A 125 -16.31 -4.51 8.84
C LEU A 125 -15.10 -4.95 9.66
N PHE A 126 -14.71 -6.23 9.55
CA PHE A 126 -13.45 -6.70 10.13
C PHE A 126 -12.26 -5.92 9.57
N LYS A 127 -12.21 -5.65 8.25
CA LYS A 127 -11.15 -4.81 7.69
C LYS A 127 -11.13 -3.41 8.28
N VAL A 128 -12.29 -2.81 8.54
CA VAL A 128 -12.38 -1.50 9.21
C VAL A 128 -11.84 -1.56 10.65
N LEU A 129 -12.01 -2.68 11.36
CA LEU A 129 -11.39 -2.90 12.69
C LEU A 129 -9.86 -2.95 12.67
N THR A 130 -9.22 -3.09 11.50
CA THR A 130 -7.75 -3.08 11.42
C THR A 130 -7.16 -1.79 11.98
N THR A 131 -7.78 -0.64 11.70
CA THR A 131 -7.30 0.67 12.17
C THR A 131 -7.28 0.80 13.70
N PRO A 132 -8.38 0.54 14.44
CA PRO A 132 -8.34 0.57 15.90
C PRO A 132 -7.38 -0.48 16.47
N VAL A 133 -7.29 -1.67 15.89
CA VAL A 133 -6.35 -2.69 16.35
C VAL A 133 -4.89 -2.26 16.13
N VAL A 134 -4.57 -1.60 15.01
CA VAL A 134 -3.24 -0.97 14.78
C VAL A 134 -2.92 0.03 15.87
N ALA A 135 -3.86 0.91 16.22
CA ALA A 135 -3.64 1.91 17.26
C ALA A 135 -3.36 1.25 18.63
N VAL A 136 -4.13 0.21 18.99
CA VAL A 136 -3.93 -0.55 20.24
C VAL A 136 -2.58 -1.26 20.24
N LEU A 137 -2.21 -1.96 19.17
CA LEU A 137 -0.92 -2.66 19.07
C LEU A 137 0.26 -1.69 19.11
N SER A 138 0.16 -0.56 18.41
CA SER A 138 1.20 0.49 18.41
C SER A 138 1.41 1.06 19.81
N TRP A 139 0.32 1.29 20.55
CA TRP A 139 0.40 1.75 21.93
C TRP A 139 0.97 0.68 22.87
N GLN A 140 0.61 -0.60 22.70
CA GLN A 140 1.03 -1.66 23.60
C GLN A 140 2.51 -2.04 23.42
N TYR A 141 2.96 -2.23 22.17
CA TYR A 141 4.33 -2.68 21.86
C TYR A 141 5.35 -1.54 21.82
N TYR A 142 4.95 -0.38 21.29
CA TYR A 142 5.86 0.74 20.99
C TYR A 142 5.57 1.98 21.83
N ARG A 143 4.58 1.94 22.73
CA ARG A 143 4.20 3.07 23.61
C ARG A 143 3.90 4.36 22.84
N ILE A 144 3.41 4.24 21.60
CA ILE A 144 3.00 5.39 20.79
C ILE A 144 1.70 5.96 21.37
N HIS A 145 1.70 7.25 21.69
CA HIS A 145 0.54 7.96 22.21
C HIS A 145 -0.21 8.68 21.10
N TYR A 146 -1.51 8.44 21.01
CA TYR A 146 -2.42 9.15 20.10
C TYR A 146 -3.17 10.26 20.83
N SER A 147 -3.57 11.30 20.09
CA SER A 147 -4.40 12.37 20.67
C SER A 147 -5.77 11.84 21.08
N ARG A 148 -6.38 12.47 22.08
CA ARG A 148 -7.73 12.09 22.55
C ARG A 148 -8.76 12.13 21.41
N THR A 149 -8.59 13.05 20.46
CA THR A 149 -9.42 13.16 19.27
C THR A 149 -9.34 11.91 18.40
N VAL A 150 -8.13 11.40 18.13
CA VAL A 150 -7.96 10.16 17.34
C VAL A 150 -8.58 8.97 18.06
N ILE A 151 -8.42 8.86 19.38
CA ILE A 151 -9.05 7.77 20.14
C ILE A 151 -10.58 7.89 20.08
N ALA A 152 -11.12 9.11 20.18
CA ALA A 152 -12.56 9.35 20.10
C ALA A 152 -13.17 8.96 18.75
N THR A 153 -12.43 9.08 17.64
CA THR A 153 -12.92 8.65 16.31
C THR A 153 -12.94 7.13 16.14
N LEU A 154 -12.15 6.38 16.92
CA LEU A 154 -12.15 4.91 16.88
C LEU A 154 -13.34 4.29 17.61
N ILE A 155 -13.91 4.97 18.61
CA ILE A 155 -15.06 4.50 19.39
C ILE A 155 -16.28 4.19 18.50
N PRO A 156 -16.79 5.13 17.67
CA PRO A 156 -17.95 4.85 16.81
C PRO A 156 -17.67 3.77 15.76
N VAL A 157 -16.41 3.62 15.33
CA VAL A 157 -16.01 2.55 14.41
C VAL A 157 -16.22 1.18 15.05
N VAL A 158 -15.73 0.99 16.28
CA VAL A 158 -15.89 -0.28 17.02
C VAL A 158 -17.37 -0.56 17.29
N ILE A 159 -18.13 0.45 17.73
CA ILE A 159 -19.57 0.32 17.98
C ILE A 159 -20.32 -0.09 16.70
N GLY A 160 -20.02 0.54 15.56
CA GLY A 160 -20.64 0.22 14.28
C GLY A 160 -20.40 -1.23 13.85
N VAL A 161 -19.17 -1.71 14.02
CA VAL A 161 -18.83 -3.10 13.71
C VAL A 161 -19.55 -4.08 14.65
N CYS A 162 -19.51 -3.84 15.96
CA CYS A 162 -20.21 -4.71 16.93
C CYS A 162 -21.72 -4.76 16.66
N THR A 163 -22.34 -3.60 16.40
CA THR A 163 -23.78 -3.52 16.13
C THR A 163 -24.16 -4.29 14.87
N HIS A 164 -23.34 -4.23 13.82
CA HIS A 164 -23.59 -5.02 12.62
C HIS A 164 -23.38 -6.52 12.86
N SER A 165 -22.30 -6.90 13.55
CA SER A 165 -21.97 -8.31 13.81
C SER A 165 -23.06 -9.04 14.61
N VAL A 166 -23.73 -8.36 15.56
CA VAL A 166 -24.86 -8.94 16.32
C VAL A 166 -26.08 -9.24 15.42
N ASN A 167 -26.23 -8.50 14.32
CA ASN A 167 -27.35 -8.63 13.39
C ASN A 167 -27.02 -9.51 12.17
N ASP A 168 -25.79 -9.98 12.01
CA ASP A 168 -25.42 -10.84 10.87
C ASP A 168 -25.77 -12.30 11.17
N ILE A 169 -26.85 -12.77 10.56
CA ILE A 169 -27.38 -14.13 10.68
C ILE A 169 -26.41 -15.19 10.12
N LYS A 170 -25.46 -14.79 9.26
CA LYS A 170 -24.47 -15.67 8.64
C LYS A 170 -23.13 -15.69 9.38
N LEU A 171 -23.02 -15.01 10.52
CA LEU A 171 -21.78 -14.96 11.28
C LEU A 171 -21.53 -16.29 12.00
N THR A 172 -20.48 -17.01 11.59
CA THR A 172 -20.07 -18.27 12.21
C THR A 172 -18.90 -18.05 13.17
N LEU A 173 -18.77 -18.88 14.20
CA LEU A 173 -17.64 -18.80 15.14
C LEU A 173 -16.30 -19.01 14.42
N PHE A 174 -16.26 -19.97 13.48
CA PHE A 174 -15.08 -20.24 12.67
C PHE A 174 -14.73 -19.06 11.75
N GLY A 175 -15.70 -18.53 11.01
CA GLY A 175 -15.50 -17.35 10.16
C GLY A 175 -15.04 -16.12 10.95
N THR A 176 -15.58 -15.93 12.16
CA THR A 176 -15.17 -14.86 13.09
C THR A 176 -13.74 -15.04 13.58
N ALA A 177 -13.34 -16.27 13.94
CA ALA A 177 -11.97 -16.56 14.35
C ALA A 177 -10.98 -16.30 13.20
N VAL A 178 -11.28 -16.78 12.00
CA VAL A 178 -10.49 -16.55 10.79
C VAL A 178 -10.37 -15.05 10.48
N ALA A 179 -11.47 -14.31 10.53
CA ALA A 179 -11.48 -12.86 10.31
C ALA A 179 -10.64 -12.13 11.36
N SER A 180 -10.74 -12.52 12.63
CA SER A 180 -9.99 -11.93 13.74
C SER A 180 -8.48 -12.15 13.57
N VAL A 181 -8.06 -13.35 13.17
CA VAL A 181 -6.64 -13.63 12.86
C VAL A 181 -6.17 -12.81 11.65
N GLY A 182 -7.02 -12.63 10.64
CA GLY A 182 -6.75 -11.76 9.49
C GLY A 182 -6.53 -10.31 9.91
N VAL A 183 -7.39 -9.77 10.77
CA VAL A 183 -7.27 -8.40 11.31
C VAL A 183 -5.99 -8.24 12.14
N ILE A 184 -5.72 -9.17 13.07
CA ILE A 184 -4.50 -9.12 13.89
C ILE A 184 -3.25 -9.17 12.99
N SER A 185 -3.23 -10.04 11.99
CA SER A 185 -2.12 -10.15 11.04
C SER A 185 -1.93 -8.87 10.22
N ALA A 186 -3.03 -8.27 9.74
CA ALA A 186 -3.02 -7.01 9.01
C ALA A 186 -2.50 -5.86 9.87
N SER A 187 -2.92 -5.80 11.13
CA SER A 187 -2.49 -4.77 12.06
C SER A 187 -1.03 -4.94 12.45
N LEU A 188 -0.57 -6.16 12.74
CA LEU A 188 0.85 -6.45 12.99
C LEU A 188 1.72 -6.05 11.80
N TYR A 189 1.29 -6.39 10.58
CA TYR A 189 1.98 -6.00 9.35
C TYR A 189 2.14 -4.48 9.25
N GLN A 190 1.06 -3.72 9.46
CA GLN A 190 1.11 -2.24 9.40
C GLN A 190 2.03 -1.64 10.47
N VAL A 191 1.95 -2.13 11.71
CA VAL A 191 2.80 -1.65 12.81
C VAL A 191 4.27 -1.98 12.53
N TRP A 192 4.58 -3.21 12.11
CA TRP A 192 5.95 -3.61 11.82
C TRP A 192 6.52 -2.93 10.59
N ILE A 193 5.73 -2.63 9.54
CA ILE A 193 6.23 -1.79 8.44
C ILE A 193 6.67 -0.43 8.99
N ALA A 194 5.77 0.24 9.71
CA ALA A 194 6.02 1.58 10.21
C ALA A 194 7.27 1.63 11.10
N GLU A 195 7.46 0.61 11.93
CA GLU A 195 8.64 0.51 12.79
C GLU A 195 9.90 0.15 12.02
N ARG A 196 9.87 -0.85 11.12
CA ARG A 196 11.07 -1.30 10.38
C ARG A 196 11.61 -0.23 9.45
N VAL A 197 10.73 0.58 8.85
CA VAL A 197 11.12 1.77 8.07
C VAL A 197 11.94 2.74 8.94
N LYS A 198 11.53 2.97 10.19
CA LYS A 198 12.23 3.85 11.14
C LYS A 198 13.51 3.20 11.68
N GLU A 199 13.44 2.00 12.22
CA GLU A 199 14.55 1.27 12.86
C GLU A 199 15.71 1.04 11.88
N LEU A 200 15.39 0.67 10.63
CA LEU A 200 16.41 0.40 9.62
C LEU A 200 16.82 1.65 8.86
N GLU A 201 16.20 2.80 9.12
CA GLU A 201 16.36 4.06 8.36
C GLU A 201 16.28 3.79 6.85
N MET A 202 15.25 3.03 6.46
CA MET A 202 15.02 2.62 5.08
C MET A 202 13.71 3.23 4.59
N ASN A 203 13.63 3.48 3.29
CA ASN A 203 12.36 3.79 2.66
C ASN A 203 11.55 2.50 2.43
N SER A 204 10.24 2.61 2.38
CA SER A 204 9.27 1.53 2.12
C SER A 204 9.65 0.68 0.90
N GLN A 205 10.19 1.27 -0.17
CA GLN A 205 10.65 0.49 -1.34
C GLN A 205 11.85 -0.40 -1.06
N GLN A 206 12.81 0.08 -0.28
CA GLN A 206 13.99 -0.71 0.06
C GLN A 206 13.59 -1.89 0.95
N LEU A 207 12.61 -1.70 1.84
CA LEU A 207 12.05 -2.78 2.65
C LEU A 207 11.26 -3.76 1.78
N LEU A 208 10.44 -3.25 0.86
CA LEU A 208 9.64 -4.03 -0.07
C LEU A 208 10.52 -4.89 -1.00
N PHE A 209 11.69 -4.40 -1.40
CA PHE A 209 12.66 -5.17 -2.19
C PHE A 209 13.06 -6.49 -1.53
N TYR A 210 13.16 -6.51 -0.19
CA TYR A 210 13.44 -7.73 0.56
C TYR A 210 12.17 -8.54 0.87
N GLN A 211 11.06 -7.87 1.13
CA GLN A 211 9.81 -8.51 1.51
C GLN A 211 9.11 -9.21 0.33
N ALA A 212 9.09 -8.60 -0.86
CA ALA A 212 8.36 -9.09 -2.02
C ALA A 212 8.75 -10.53 -2.43
N PRO A 213 10.05 -10.86 -2.66
CA PRO A 213 10.43 -12.23 -3.00
C PRO A 213 10.15 -13.22 -1.86
N LEU A 214 10.36 -12.82 -0.60
CA LEU A 214 10.05 -13.66 0.56
C LEU A 214 8.55 -13.98 0.64
N SER A 215 7.70 -12.98 0.40
CA SER A 215 6.25 -13.13 0.46
C SER A 215 5.73 -14.06 -0.65
N ALA A 216 6.28 -13.92 -1.86
CA ALA A 216 5.94 -14.83 -2.96
C ALA A 216 6.25 -16.29 -2.60
N VAL A 217 7.43 -16.56 -2.04
CA VAL A 217 7.84 -17.92 -1.63
C VAL A 217 6.99 -18.45 -0.48
N LEU A 218 6.71 -17.62 0.53
CA LEU A 218 5.90 -18.03 1.69
C LEU A 218 4.44 -18.30 1.33
N LEU A 219 3.90 -17.69 0.27
CA LEU A 219 2.54 -17.96 -0.22
C LEU A 219 2.44 -19.26 -1.02
N MET A 220 3.52 -19.75 -1.64
CA MET A 220 3.49 -20.97 -2.47
C MET A 220 2.84 -22.19 -1.81
N PRO A 221 3.16 -22.59 -0.56
CA PRO A 221 2.50 -23.73 0.07
C PRO A 221 1.00 -23.49 0.26
N PHE A 222 0.58 -22.28 0.63
CA PHE A 222 -0.84 -21.97 0.81
C PHE A 222 -1.59 -21.98 -0.52
N ILE A 223 -0.98 -21.48 -1.60
CA ILE A 223 -1.53 -21.57 -2.94
C ILE A 223 -1.77 -23.05 -3.30
N PHE A 224 -0.77 -23.91 -3.09
CA PHE A 224 -0.89 -25.33 -3.42
C PHE A 224 -1.99 -26.06 -2.64
N PHE A 225 -2.19 -25.73 -1.36
CA PHE A 225 -3.18 -26.42 -0.51
C PHE A 225 -4.57 -25.78 -0.52
N MET A 226 -4.71 -24.48 -0.82
CA MET A 226 -5.97 -23.72 -0.67
C MET A 226 -6.55 -23.23 -1.99
N GLU A 227 -5.74 -23.11 -3.05
CA GLU A 227 -6.18 -22.57 -4.33
C GLU A 227 -6.06 -23.61 -5.46
N GLU A 228 -7.16 -23.82 -6.17
CA GLU A 228 -7.14 -24.55 -7.43
C GLU A 228 -6.72 -23.60 -8.54
N LEU A 229 -5.70 -23.98 -9.31
CA LEU A 229 -5.23 -23.19 -10.44
C LEU A 229 -6.21 -23.34 -11.62
N PRO A 230 -6.57 -22.23 -12.29
CA PRO A 230 -7.47 -22.30 -13.44
C PRO A 230 -6.83 -23.09 -14.58
N THR A 231 -7.62 -23.97 -15.20
CA THR A 231 -7.21 -24.70 -16.40
C THR A 231 -7.85 -24.05 -17.61
N TYR A 232 -7.01 -23.47 -18.48
CA TYR A 232 -7.47 -22.87 -19.73
C TYR A 232 -7.42 -23.90 -20.85
N THR A 233 -8.54 -24.09 -21.56
CA THR A 233 -8.65 -25.11 -22.61
C THR A 233 -8.36 -24.52 -23.99
N THR A 234 -8.66 -23.24 -24.20
CA THR A 234 -8.40 -22.55 -25.46
C THR A 234 -7.12 -21.72 -25.42
N TYR A 235 -6.53 -21.49 -26.59
CA TYR A 235 -5.36 -20.61 -26.72
C TYR A 235 -5.70 -19.14 -26.38
N GLU A 236 -6.89 -18.68 -26.77
CA GLU A 236 -7.35 -17.31 -26.52
C GLU A 236 -7.52 -17.01 -25.03
N GLU A 237 -8.07 -17.95 -24.25
CA GLU A 237 -8.17 -17.82 -22.79
C GLU A 237 -6.80 -17.73 -22.14
N LYS A 238 -5.85 -18.58 -22.56
CA LYS A 238 -4.46 -18.55 -22.06
C LYS A 238 -3.80 -17.21 -22.33
N GLN A 239 -3.94 -16.70 -23.55
CA GLN A 239 -3.34 -15.43 -23.94
C GLN A 239 -3.97 -14.26 -23.19
N THR A 240 -5.29 -14.27 -23.03
CA THR A 240 -6.03 -13.24 -22.27
C THR A 240 -5.63 -13.24 -20.80
N ALA A 241 -5.58 -14.43 -20.17
CA ALA A 241 -5.14 -14.57 -18.79
C ALA A 241 -3.68 -14.10 -18.62
N PHE A 242 -2.78 -14.52 -19.50
CA PHE A 242 -1.38 -14.10 -19.45
C PHE A 242 -1.23 -12.58 -19.59
N ALA A 243 -1.92 -11.97 -20.56
CA ALA A 243 -1.89 -10.53 -20.77
C ALA A 243 -2.47 -9.76 -19.56
N ALA A 244 -3.57 -10.24 -18.98
CA ALA A 244 -4.18 -9.63 -17.80
C ALA A 244 -3.27 -9.72 -16.58
N ILE A 245 -2.65 -10.89 -16.33
CA ILE A 245 -1.66 -11.09 -15.26
C ILE A 245 -0.49 -10.12 -15.43
N LEU A 246 0.11 -10.07 -16.64
CA LEU A 246 1.23 -9.20 -16.95
C LEU A 246 0.87 -7.73 -16.71
N ALA A 247 -0.29 -7.29 -17.19
CA ALA A 247 -0.80 -5.95 -16.96
C ALA A 247 -0.97 -5.67 -15.46
N SER A 248 -1.54 -6.59 -14.69
CA SER A 248 -1.69 -6.44 -13.24
C SER A 248 -0.35 -6.34 -12.52
N GLY A 249 0.66 -7.12 -12.93
CA GLY A 249 2.00 -7.07 -12.36
C GLY A 249 2.69 -5.73 -12.62
N ILE A 250 2.57 -5.21 -13.84
CA ILE A 250 3.09 -3.88 -14.22
C ILE A 250 2.41 -2.78 -13.42
N VAL A 251 1.07 -2.82 -13.31
CA VAL A 251 0.32 -1.81 -12.55
C VAL A 251 0.61 -1.92 -11.05
N ALA A 252 0.74 -3.13 -10.49
CA ALA A 252 1.14 -3.33 -9.09
C ALA A 252 2.51 -2.71 -8.79
N PHE A 253 3.47 -2.90 -9.69
CA PHE A 253 4.76 -2.21 -9.60
C PHE A 253 4.62 -0.69 -9.72
N ALA A 254 3.81 -0.20 -10.66
CA ALA A 254 3.55 1.24 -10.82
C ALA A 254 2.91 1.88 -9.58
N VAL A 255 2.00 1.18 -8.89
CA VAL A 255 1.46 1.60 -7.59
C VAL A 255 2.61 1.78 -6.59
N ASN A 256 3.47 0.77 -6.42
CA ASN A 256 4.60 0.85 -5.50
C ASN A 256 5.61 1.96 -5.86
N LEU A 257 5.79 2.25 -7.15
CA LEU A 257 6.63 3.36 -7.61
C LEU A 257 6.01 4.72 -7.33
N SER A 258 4.71 4.88 -7.59
CA SER A 258 3.99 6.13 -7.35
C SER A 258 3.93 6.50 -5.86
N VAL A 259 3.72 5.52 -4.97
CA VAL A 259 3.74 5.75 -3.51
C VAL A 259 5.08 6.30 -3.06
N TYR A 260 6.18 5.70 -3.51
CA TYR A 260 7.51 6.20 -3.21
C TYR A 260 7.75 7.60 -3.76
N TRP A 261 7.27 7.85 -4.98
CA TRP A 261 7.42 9.16 -5.59
C TRP A 261 6.70 10.23 -4.77
N VAL A 262 5.49 9.96 -4.28
CA VAL A 262 4.75 10.83 -3.37
C VAL A 262 5.53 11.05 -2.06
N ILE A 263 5.96 9.97 -1.40
CA ILE A 263 6.71 10.06 -0.12
C ILE A 263 8.02 10.84 -0.27
N LYS A 264 8.71 10.71 -1.40
CA LYS A 264 9.97 11.43 -1.64
C LYS A 264 9.77 12.93 -1.86
N ASN A 265 8.59 13.37 -2.30
CA ASN A 265 8.32 14.77 -2.63
C ASN A 265 7.32 15.44 -1.66
N THR A 266 6.96 14.76 -0.57
CA THR A 266 6.17 15.31 0.54
C THR A 266 7.07 15.41 1.77
#